data_AF-A0A2G6GKA7-F1
#
_entry.id   AF-A0A2G6GKA7-F1
#
_cell.length_a   1.000
_cell.length_b   1.000
_cell.length_c   1.000
_cell.angle_alpha   90.00
_cell.angle_beta   90.00
_cell.angle_gamma   90.00
#
_symmetry.space_group_name_H-M   'P 1'
#
loop_
_entity.id
_entity.type
_entity.pdbx_description
1 polymer ?
#
loop_
_entity_poly.entity_id
_entity_poly.type
_entity_poly.pdbx_seq_one_letter_code
_entity_poly.pdbx_strand_id
1 'polypeptide(L)'
;MDEPIAYLEVLDSVTRMPDYLELKASQISLGRSPGQSDIAFENDITVSRIHATLHLEGTHFHIFDERSTSGTWVNEQQVPEYGIQLMDGDEVHLGAVHLRYRKA
;
A
#
# COMPACT_ATOMS: atom_id res chain seq x y z
N MET A 1 1.79 -12.68 -20.94
CA MET A 1 2.58 -12.11 -19.83
C MET A 1 1.57 -11.37 -18.98
N ASP A 2 1.55 -11.62 -17.67
CA ASP A 2 0.54 -11.04 -16.78
C ASP A 2 0.96 -9.59 -16.47
N GLU A 3 0.32 -8.63 -17.15
CA GLU A 3 0.62 -7.21 -17.00
C GLU A 3 0.15 -6.73 -15.62
N PRO A 4 0.94 -5.89 -14.94
CA PRO A 4 0.50 -5.29 -13.68
C PRO A 4 -0.72 -4.39 -13.92
N ILE A 5 -1.64 -4.41 -12.96
CA ILE A 5 -2.87 -3.61 -12.97
C ILE A 5 -2.54 -2.15 -12.62
N ALA A 6 -1.55 -1.96 -11.74
CA ALA A 6 -1.04 -0.69 -11.26
C ALA A 6 0.32 -0.89 -10.58
N TYR A 7 0.91 0.19 -10.09
CA TYR A 7 2.17 0.16 -9.34
C TYR A 7 2.10 1.01 -8.06
N LEU A 8 2.96 0.70 -7.11
CA LEU A 8 3.35 1.59 -6.02
C LEU A 8 4.80 2.02 -6.26
N GLU A 9 5.01 3.30 -6.56
CA GLU A 9 6.32 3.95 -6.58
C GLU A 9 6.77 4.15 -5.13
N VAL A 10 7.97 3.67 -4.77
CA VAL A 10 8.51 3.78 -3.41
C VAL A 10 9.26 5.10 -3.29
N LEU A 11 8.74 6.03 -2.49
CA LEU A 11 9.35 7.34 -2.27
C LEU A 11 10.27 7.34 -1.06
N ASP A 12 9.84 6.69 0.03
CA ASP A 12 10.65 6.49 1.24
C ASP A 12 10.29 5.16 1.91
N SER A 13 11.30 4.46 2.40
CA SER A 13 11.16 3.20 3.13
C SER A 13 12.48 2.83 3.80
N VAL A 14 12.41 2.43 5.07
CA VAL A 14 13.57 1.87 5.78
C VAL A 14 13.95 0.47 5.27
N THR A 15 12.96 -0.28 4.78
CA THR A 15 13.19 -1.55 4.09
C THR A 15 13.71 -1.25 2.69
N ARG A 16 14.78 -1.92 2.27
CA ARG A 16 15.26 -1.81 0.88
C ARG A 16 14.26 -2.46 -0.07
N MET A 17 13.57 -1.63 -0.84
CA MET A 17 12.58 -2.05 -1.84
C MET A 17 13.06 -1.66 -3.25
N PRO A 18 12.52 -2.28 -4.32
CA PRO A 18 12.58 -1.72 -5.66
C PRO A 18 11.89 -0.35 -5.73
N ASP A 19 12.24 0.46 -6.73
CA ASP A 19 11.61 1.77 -6.96
C ASP A 19 10.10 1.65 -7.28
N TYR A 20 9.69 0.52 -7.86
CA TYR A 20 8.30 0.23 -8.20
C TYR A 20 7.91 -1.19 -7.76
N LEU A 21 6.75 -1.29 -7.12
CA LEU A 21 6.12 -2.55 -6.72
C LEU A 21 4.90 -2.79 -7.61
N GLU A 22 4.86 -3.96 -8.25
CA GLU A 22 3.80 -4.32 -9.18
C GLU A 22 2.54 -4.81 -8.44
N LEU A 23 1.38 -4.25 -8.79
CA LEU A 23 0.08 -4.69 -8.28
C LEU A 23 -0.56 -5.64 -9.30
N LYS A 24 -0.44 -6.95 -9.05
CA LYS A 24 -0.88 -8.01 -9.99
C LYS A 24 -2.13 -8.76 -9.56
N ALA A 25 -2.62 -8.55 -8.34
CA ALA A 25 -3.78 -9.24 -7.79
C ALA A 25 -4.90 -8.24 -7.47
N SER A 26 -6.14 -8.74 -7.43
CA SER A 26 -7.31 -7.94 -7.04
C SER A 26 -7.36 -7.63 -5.55
N GLN A 27 -6.57 -8.34 -4.74
CA GLN A 27 -6.40 -8.06 -3.31
C GLN A 27 -4.93 -8.19 -2.98
N ILE A 28 -4.35 -7.17 -2.36
CA ILE A 28 -2.92 -7.11 -2.01
C ILE A 28 -2.79 -6.56 -0.60
N SER A 29 -2.08 -7.28 0.25
CA SER A 29 -1.81 -6.89 1.63
C SER A 29 -0.45 -6.23 1.76
N LEU A 30 -0.41 -5.08 2.45
CA LEU A 30 0.77 -4.30 2.76
C LEU A 30 1.05 -4.40 4.26
N GLY A 31 2.28 -4.68 4.66
CA GLY A 31 2.63 -4.79 6.08
C GLY A 31 4.10 -5.10 6.29
N ARG A 32 4.52 -5.33 7.53
CA ARG A 32 5.93 -5.67 7.83
C ARG A 32 6.23 -7.17 7.89
N SER A 33 5.22 -8.03 7.71
CA SER A 33 5.33 -9.47 7.97
C SER A 33 5.33 -10.26 6.66
N PRO A 34 6.47 -10.80 6.19
CA PRO A 34 6.59 -11.48 4.89
C PRO A 34 5.81 -12.80 4.76
N GLY A 35 5.20 -13.30 5.86
CA GLY A 35 4.28 -14.44 5.83
C GLY A 35 2.80 -14.06 5.95
N GLN A 36 2.49 -12.76 6.07
CA GLN A 36 1.12 -12.24 6.22
C GLN A 36 0.82 -11.10 5.25
N SER A 37 1.83 -10.57 4.56
CA SER A 37 1.71 -9.46 3.61
C SER A 37 2.31 -9.85 2.27
N ASP A 38 1.60 -9.53 1.20
CA ASP A 38 2.07 -9.70 -0.18
C ASP A 38 3.24 -8.76 -0.48
N ILE A 39 3.19 -7.54 0.08
CA ILE A 39 4.28 -6.56 0.05
C ILE A 39 4.74 -6.34 1.50
N ALA A 40 5.98 -6.73 1.77
CA ALA A 40 6.54 -6.73 3.11
C ALA A 40 7.62 -5.63 3.31
N PHE A 41 7.30 -4.62 4.12
CA PHE A 41 8.25 -3.62 4.62
C PHE A 41 8.94 -4.14 5.89
N GLU A 42 9.81 -5.13 5.71
CA GLU A 42 10.49 -5.83 6.80
C GLU A 42 11.33 -4.89 7.69
N ASN A 43 11.33 -5.16 8.99
CA ASN A 43 12.02 -4.39 10.03
C ASN A 43 11.50 -2.95 10.27
N ASP A 44 10.50 -2.48 9.52
CA ASP A 44 9.84 -1.22 9.84
C ASP A 44 8.85 -1.41 11.00
N ILE A 45 9.24 -0.97 12.20
CA ILE A 45 8.42 -1.09 13.41
C ILE A 45 7.18 -0.18 13.39
N THR A 46 7.16 0.85 12.54
CA THR A 46 6.03 1.76 12.36
C THR A 46 4.93 1.15 11.48
N VAL A 47 5.28 0.11 10.72
CA VAL A 47 4.34 -0.63 9.87
C VAL A 47 3.78 -1.83 10.65
N SER A 48 2.44 -1.96 10.78
CA SER A 48 1.81 -3.16 11.36
C SER A 48 2.09 -4.43 10.57
N ARG A 49 1.91 -5.60 11.21
CA ARG A 49 2.16 -6.92 10.57
C ARG A 49 1.35 -7.09 9.29
N ILE A 50 0.06 -6.75 9.36
CA ILE A 50 -0.82 -6.43 8.24
C ILE A 50 -1.25 -4.98 8.53
N HIS A 51 -0.91 -4.05 7.65
CA HIS A 51 -1.09 -2.62 7.88
C HIS A 51 -2.25 -2.07 7.08
N ALA A 52 -2.26 -2.39 5.78
CA ALA A 52 -3.30 -1.95 4.87
C ALA A 52 -3.56 -3.04 3.84
N THR A 53 -4.74 -3.01 3.24
CA THR A 53 -5.11 -3.85 2.10
C THR A 53 -5.53 -2.97 0.93
N LEU A 54 -5.14 -3.39 -0.27
CA LEU A 54 -5.56 -2.82 -1.54
C LEU A 54 -6.56 -3.76 -2.18
N HIS A 55 -7.77 -3.29 -2.46
CA HIS A 55 -8.81 -4.06 -3.15
C HIS A 55 -9.10 -3.42 -4.50
N LEU A 56 -9.08 -4.22 -5.57
CA LEU A 56 -9.49 -3.78 -6.89
C LEU A 56 -11.02 -3.80 -6.99
N GLU A 57 -11.61 -2.61 -7.05
CA GLU A 57 -13.05 -2.42 -7.24
C GLU A 57 -13.28 -1.85 -8.64
N GLY A 58 -13.75 -2.72 -9.55
CA GLY A 58 -13.89 -2.39 -10.97
C GLY A 58 -12.53 -2.17 -11.63
N THR A 59 -12.11 -0.91 -11.75
CA THR A 59 -10.85 -0.50 -12.40
C THR A 59 -9.94 0.32 -11.50
N HIS A 60 -10.33 0.53 -10.23
CA HIS A 60 -9.59 1.35 -9.28
C HIS A 60 -9.24 0.52 -8.04
N PHE A 61 -8.04 0.72 -7.52
CA PHE A 61 -7.70 0.20 -6.21
C PHE A 61 -8.29 1.09 -5.13
N HIS A 62 -8.88 0.47 -4.13
CA HIS A 62 -9.25 1.09 -2.86
C HIS A 62 -8.29 0.62 -1.79
N ILE A 63 -7.80 1.53 -0.96
CA ILE A 63 -6.97 1.21 0.20
C ILE A 63 -7.80 1.23 1.48
N PHE A 64 -7.57 0.24 2.34
CA PHE A 64 -8.21 0.09 3.65
C PHE A 64 -7.12 -0.05 4.72
N ASP A 65 -7.33 0.61 5.86
CA ASP A 65 -6.46 0.43 7.03
C ASP A 65 -6.88 -0.82 7.82
N GLU A 66 -5.94 -1.71 8.10
CA GLU A 66 -6.18 -2.98 8.80
C GLU A 66 -5.98 -2.82 10.32
N ARG A 67 -6.55 -1.74 10.88
CA ARG A 67 -6.38 -1.33 12.29
C ARG A 67 -4.91 -1.22 12.67
N SER A 68 -4.16 -0.55 11.80
CA SER A 68 -2.73 -0.39 11.98
C SER A 68 -2.41 0.49 13.18
N THR A 69 -1.22 0.36 13.75
CA THR A 69 -0.82 1.16 14.92
C THR A 69 -0.58 2.63 14.57
N SER A 70 -0.06 2.91 13.37
CA SER A 70 0.31 4.26 12.92
C SER A 70 -0.75 4.92 12.02
N GLY A 71 -1.74 4.16 11.59
CA GLY A 71 -2.73 4.58 10.60
C GLY A 71 -2.19 4.56 9.17
N THR A 72 -3.11 4.39 8.23
CA THR A 72 -2.91 4.57 6.80
C THR A 72 -3.42 5.95 6.37
N TRP A 73 -2.65 6.66 5.55
CA TRP A 73 -3.00 8.00 5.06
C TRP A 73 -2.87 8.09 3.54
N VAL A 74 -3.77 8.82 2.90
CA VAL A 74 -3.72 9.16 1.47
C VAL A 74 -3.80 10.69 1.35
N ASN A 75 -2.79 11.32 0.76
CA ASN A 75 -2.72 12.79 0.60
C ASN A 75 -3.07 13.55 1.89
N GLU A 76 -2.40 13.21 3.01
CA GLU A 76 -2.64 13.79 4.35
C GLU A 76 -4.03 13.51 4.97
N GLN A 77 -4.89 12.75 4.30
CA GLN A 77 -6.17 12.29 4.83
C GLN A 77 -6.05 10.87 5.39
N GLN A 78 -6.47 10.67 6.64
CA GLN A 78 -6.53 9.34 7.22
C GLN A 78 -7.57 8.49 6.50
N VAL A 79 -7.21 7.25 6.16
CA VAL A 79 -8.13 6.30 5.51
C VAL A 79 -9.28 5.96 6.49
N PRO A 80 -10.54 6.20 6.12
CA PRO A 80 -11.69 5.84 6.94
C PRO A 80 -11.98 4.33 6.84
N GLU A 81 -12.88 3.81 7.68
CA GLU A 81 -13.22 2.38 7.72
C GLU A 81 -13.74 1.85 6.37
N TYR A 82 -14.39 2.69 5.56
CA TYR A 82 -14.88 2.33 4.23
C TYR A 82 -13.84 2.48 3.11
N GLY A 83 -12.58 2.78 3.45
CA GLY A 83 -11.47 2.90 2.51
C GLY A 83 -11.45 4.19 1.68
N ILE A 84 -10.39 4.36 0.89
CA ILE A 84 -10.22 5.45 -0.08
C ILE A 84 -9.91 4.86 -1.45
N GLN A 85 -10.64 5.31 -2.48
CA GLN A 85 -10.28 5.03 -3.87
C GLN A 85 -8.98 5.78 -4.23
N LEU A 86 -7.98 5.06 -4.72
CA LEU A 86 -6.71 5.63 -5.17
C LEU A 86 -6.80 6.14 -6.61
N MET A 87 -6.29 7.35 -6.81
CA MET A 87 -6.12 8.01 -8.09
C MET A 87 -4.64 8.10 -8.45
N ASP A 88 -4.33 8.11 -9.75
CA ASP A 88 -2.95 8.20 -10.21
C ASP A 88 -2.24 9.43 -9.60
N GLY A 89 -1.09 9.20 -8.98
CA GLY A 89 -0.31 10.22 -8.29
C GLY A 89 -0.62 10.38 -6.80
N ASP A 90 -1.65 9.72 -6.26
CA ASP A 90 -1.95 9.77 -4.82
C ASP A 90 -0.80 9.23 -3.99
N GLU A 91 -0.49 9.94 -2.91
CA GLU A 91 0.59 9.57 -2.00
C GLU A 91 0.03 8.84 -0.77
N VAL A 92 0.55 7.65 -0.53
CA VAL A 92 0.12 6.73 0.53
C VAL A 92 1.21 6.66 1.59
N HIS A 93 0.82 6.80 2.86
CA HIS A 93 1.72 6.60 4.00
C HIS A 93 1.26 5.42 4.86
N LEU A 94 2.21 4.55 5.19
CA LEU A 94 2.06 3.44 6.14
C LEU A 94 3.12 3.61 7.22
N GLY A 95 2.79 4.29 8.32
CA GLY A 95 3.83 4.70 9.27
C GLY A 95 4.91 5.58 8.61
N ALA A 96 6.16 5.13 8.60
CA ALA A 96 7.30 5.82 7.97
C ALA A 96 7.49 5.48 6.48
N VAL A 97 6.74 4.52 5.93
CA VAL A 97 6.77 4.20 4.51
C VAL A 97 5.95 5.22 3.73
N HIS A 98 6.52 5.77 2.66
CA HIS A 98 5.88 6.72 1.74
C HIS A 98 5.90 6.16 0.32
N LEU A 99 4.72 6.04 -0.26
CA LEU A 99 4.49 5.46 -1.58
C LEU A 99 3.70 6.45 -2.44
N ARG A 100 3.79 6.30 -3.76
CA ARG A 100 2.89 6.95 -4.71
C ARG A 100 2.19 5.90 -5.57
N TYR A 101 0.87 5.96 -5.62
CA TYR A 101 0.09 5.08 -6.48
C TYR A 101 0.21 5.52 -7.94
N ARG A 102 0.43 4.56 -8.83
CA ARG A 102 0.53 4.77 -10.28
C ARG A 102 -0.37 3.82 -11.02
N LYS A 103 -1.16 4.32 -11.96
CA LYS A 103 -1.89 3.47 -12.92
C LYS A 103 -0.91 2.84 -13.91
N ALA A 104 -1.25 1.65 -14.41
CA ALA A 104 -0.50 0.99 -15.46
C ALA A 104 -0.66 1.66 -16.83
#